data_AF-A0A3L7NS20-F1
#
_entry.id   AF-A0A3L7NS20-F1
#
_cell.length_a   1.000
_cell.length_b   1.000
_cell.length_c   1.000
_cell.angle_alpha   90.00
_cell.angle_beta   90.00
_cell.angle_gamma   90.00
#
_symmetry.space_group_name_H-M   'P 1'
#
loop_
_entity.id
_entity.type
_entity.pdbx_description
1 polymer ?
#
loop_
_entity_poly.entity_id
_entity_poly.type
_entity_poly.pdbx_seq_one_letter_code
_entity_poly.pdbx_strand_id
1 'polypeptide(L)'
;MRIRLPSGPSPHRRHAVLVRSILFAITVFVLHFNPLQADDQKAADWSVERISKLPAGETPILLFNGKDLDGWEGHVGKYFTVENGMIVGRNSNETAPKSSTYLLTKKSYRNFRLIFESRLVTSEMHSGISFWGKAIQKEEGPFTYQGHLVMYPSAYGYYDLFGRNSVLKDTLGIAQTAGMQHDWNRMEILAVGNRIRHVVNGRLVADWSDPKPETCVAGPIGLQLHSNKVAQEVQWRGLILTENPVDQLVTADSHDAGLIVDGVSAESGLDATSLKKIDARMQEFVDAKQTAGAVTLVARRGRVVHTGAVGKADIATGRDMTNDTVFAIASMTKPITAASVLILQDEGKLKLDDPVSKYIPLFKDTKLKGGKTPDREITIRDCLRHTNGLVSDQRNVGTLANTAELLAKSELVFEPGSKWQYGPGLSVAGRVVEVVSGKSFDEFLKDRIFAPLEMNQTSFHPSEEQLRNLALLYQPTADMKDIERGSHWLYEVTAETSPNPSGGLYSVAGDLVRFYQMVLNGGDLNGKRVLSVDAVKELTSLQSGELETGFTPGNGWGLGFCLVREPQGSTASLSAGSYGHGGAFGTQGWIDPKNEMIFVMLVARQSFGNGDGSDLRTEFQRLAVEAIQD
;
A
#
# COMPACT_ATOMS: atom_id res chain seq x y z
N MET A 1 1.83 20.31 79.20
CA MET A 1 1.10 19.27 79.99
C MET A 1 -0.16 19.91 80.53
N ARG A 2 -1.36 19.32 80.31
CA ARG A 2 -2.70 19.88 80.62
C ARG A 2 -3.08 21.13 79.76
N ILE A 3 -4.26 21.32 79.14
CA ILE A 3 -5.68 20.84 79.27
C ILE A 3 -6.38 21.50 80.48
N ARG A 4 -7.55 22.19 80.43
CA ARG A 4 -8.67 22.39 79.47
C ARG A 4 -9.38 23.74 79.80
N LEU A 5 -10.45 24.14 79.09
CA LEU A 5 -11.76 24.69 79.58
C LEU A 5 -12.69 25.01 78.34
N PRO A 6 -14.03 25.24 78.46
CA PRO A 6 -14.99 24.63 77.51
C PRO A 6 -16.25 25.41 77.03
N SER A 7 -16.92 24.81 76.03
CA SER A 7 -18.39 24.63 75.84
C SER A 7 -19.40 25.77 75.59
N GLY A 8 -19.99 25.75 74.38
CA GLY A 8 -21.45 25.86 74.12
C GLY A 8 -22.04 27.24 73.76
N PRO A 9 -23.30 27.33 73.27
CA PRO A 9 -24.28 26.28 72.93
C PRO A 9 -24.78 26.31 71.44
N SER A 10 -25.89 25.61 71.13
CA SER A 10 -26.63 25.63 69.83
C SER A 10 -28.13 25.91 70.09
N PRO A 11 -29.05 26.11 69.09
CA PRO A 11 -29.63 24.95 68.35
C PRO A 11 -30.33 25.17 66.95
N HIS A 12 -30.77 24.04 66.35
CA HIS A 12 -31.96 23.82 65.46
C HIS A 12 -31.93 23.89 63.89
N ARG A 13 -32.19 22.71 63.26
CA ARG A 13 -33.24 22.32 62.23
C ARG A 13 -33.39 23.12 60.89
N ARG A 14 -33.75 22.56 59.72
CA ARG A 14 -33.81 21.19 59.10
C ARG A 14 -34.23 21.28 57.59
N HIS A 15 -33.86 20.28 56.75
CA HIS A 15 -34.42 19.91 55.39
C HIS A 15 -33.95 20.69 54.11
N ALA A 16 -34.36 20.26 52.89
CA ALA A 16 -33.59 20.40 51.60
C ALA A 16 -34.44 20.47 50.27
N VAL A 17 -33.79 20.51 49.07
CA VAL A 17 -34.26 20.36 47.62
C VAL A 17 -34.46 21.69 46.79
N LEU A 18 -34.27 21.87 45.45
CA LEU A 18 -33.39 21.35 44.33
C LEU A 18 -33.66 22.08 42.95
N VAL A 19 -32.83 21.88 41.87
CA VAL A 19 -33.05 22.08 40.38
C VAL A 19 -32.62 23.42 39.66
N ARG A 20 -32.59 23.47 38.29
CA ARG A 20 -31.80 24.25 37.22
C ARG A 20 -32.63 25.24 36.31
N SER A 21 -32.20 26.01 35.25
CA SER A 21 -30.99 26.73 34.71
C SER A 21 -31.27 27.38 33.28
N ILE A 22 -30.29 28.02 32.56
CA ILE A 22 -30.20 28.30 31.04
C ILE A 22 -31.00 29.54 30.46
N LEU A 23 -30.68 30.36 29.39
CA LEU A 23 -29.59 30.61 28.35
C LEU A 23 -29.60 32.10 27.77
N PHE A 24 -28.88 32.46 26.66
CA PHE A 24 -28.77 33.82 26.00
C PHE A 24 -28.23 33.85 24.50
N ALA A 25 -27.92 35.02 23.86
CA ALA A 25 -27.45 35.28 22.42
C ALA A 25 -26.85 36.74 22.17
N ILE A 26 -26.29 37.34 21.06
CA ILE A 26 -25.58 37.09 19.73
C ILE A 26 -25.14 38.48 19.06
N THR A 27 -24.19 38.58 18.06
CA THR A 27 -24.00 39.62 16.90
C THR A 27 -22.50 39.92 16.43
N VAL A 28 -22.17 40.89 15.50
CA VAL A 28 -21.05 40.87 14.44
C VAL A 28 -20.36 42.26 14.05
N PHE A 29 -19.05 42.34 13.59
CA PHE A 29 -18.42 43.16 12.43
C PHE A 29 -16.82 43.31 12.39
N VAL A 30 -16.19 44.11 11.45
CA VAL A 30 -14.83 43.96 10.77
C VAL A 30 -13.92 45.24 10.65
N LEU A 31 -12.55 45.20 10.47
CA LEU A 31 -11.68 46.24 9.77
C LEU A 31 -10.14 45.89 9.48
N HIS A 32 -9.50 46.56 8.47
CA HIS A 32 -8.05 46.81 8.07
C HIS A 32 -6.90 45.75 8.00
N PHE A 33 -5.79 46.06 7.26
CA PHE A 33 -4.54 45.25 7.19
C PHE A 33 -3.22 45.93 6.69
N ASN A 34 -2.08 45.28 6.95
CA ASN A 34 -0.69 45.52 6.51
C ASN A 34 -0.28 44.38 5.54
N PRO A 35 0.65 44.55 4.57
CA PRO A 35 0.95 43.51 3.57
C PRO A 35 1.82 42.37 4.12
N LEU A 36 1.57 41.14 3.63
CA LEU A 36 2.42 39.96 3.84
C LEU A 36 3.79 40.11 3.14
N GLN A 37 4.79 39.35 3.60
CA GLN A 37 6.00 39.13 2.81
C GLN A 37 5.69 38.24 1.59
N ALA A 38 6.45 38.37 0.50
CA ALA A 38 6.13 37.71 -0.77
C ALA A 38 6.01 36.17 -0.67
N ASP A 39 6.91 35.53 0.10
CA ASP A 39 6.86 34.08 0.30
C ASP A 39 5.80 33.67 1.34
N ASP A 40 5.52 34.53 2.33
CA ASP A 40 4.40 34.30 3.25
C ASP A 40 3.04 34.44 2.55
N GLN A 41 2.94 35.27 1.51
CA GLN A 41 1.74 35.42 0.68
C GLN A 41 1.55 34.22 -0.26
N LYS A 42 2.55 33.86 -1.09
CA LYS A 42 2.49 32.69 -2.01
C LYS A 42 2.08 31.39 -1.32
N ALA A 43 2.39 31.26 -0.04
CA ALA A 43 2.15 30.05 0.73
C ALA A 43 0.86 30.16 1.57
N ALA A 44 0.40 31.37 1.93
CA ALA A 44 -1.03 31.58 2.27
C ALA A 44 -1.95 31.17 1.10
N ASP A 45 -1.53 31.47 -0.14
CA ASP A 45 -2.26 31.11 -1.36
C ASP A 45 -2.33 29.57 -1.56
N TRP A 46 -1.31 28.79 -1.14
CA TRP A 46 -1.31 27.32 -1.30
C TRP A 46 -2.54 26.64 -0.69
N SER A 47 -2.95 27.04 0.53
CA SER A 47 -4.15 26.48 1.16
C SER A 47 -5.40 26.86 0.37
N VAL A 48 -5.47 28.09 -0.14
CA VAL A 48 -6.60 28.59 -0.94
C VAL A 48 -6.70 27.83 -2.27
N GLU A 49 -5.58 27.49 -2.92
CA GLU A 49 -5.57 26.61 -4.10
C GLU A 49 -6.24 25.25 -3.79
N ARG A 50 -6.04 24.70 -2.58
CA ARG A 50 -6.61 23.38 -2.22
C ARG A 50 -8.15 23.39 -2.19
N ILE A 51 -8.81 24.55 -2.10
CA ILE A 51 -10.27 24.67 -2.25
C ILE A 51 -10.73 24.07 -3.59
N SER A 52 -9.96 24.28 -4.67
CA SER A 52 -10.26 23.72 -6.00
C SER A 52 -10.14 22.19 -6.08
N LYS A 53 -9.55 21.55 -5.07
CA LYS A 53 -9.36 20.10 -4.94
C LYS A 53 -10.33 19.43 -3.96
N LEU A 54 -11.22 20.20 -3.31
CA LEU A 54 -12.23 19.63 -2.41
C LEU A 54 -13.26 18.79 -3.20
N PRO A 55 -13.66 17.61 -2.70
CA PRO A 55 -14.71 16.78 -3.29
C PRO A 55 -16.02 17.54 -3.52
N ALA A 56 -16.76 17.15 -4.55
CA ALA A 56 -18.01 17.82 -4.93
C ALA A 56 -19.04 17.82 -3.79
N GLY A 57 -19.40 19.02 -3.32
CA GLY A 57 -20.31 19.24 -2.18
C GLY A 57 -19.61 19.67 -0.88
N GLU A 58 -18.29 19.51 -0.77
CA GLU A 58 -17.51 20.06 0.33
C GLU A 58 -17.47 21.60 0.25
N THR A 59 -17.89 22.28 1.32
CA THR A 59 -17.96 23.74 1.40
C THR A 59 -16.85 24.26 2.34
N PRO A 60 -15.91 25.09 1.84
CA PRO A 60 -14.81 25.61 2.64
C PRO A 60 -15.27 26.72 3.59
N ILE A 61 -14.68 26.74 4.78
CA ILE A 61 -14.83 27.75 5.83
C ILE A 61 -13.43 28.27 6.15
N LEU A 62 -13.21 29.58 5.97
CA LEU A 62 -12.02 30.24 6.49
C LEU A 62 -12.13 30.34 8.01
N LEU A 63 -11.40 29.51 8.76
CA LEU A 63 -11.36 29.58 10.23
C LEU A 63 -10.67 30.85 10.73
N PHE A 64 -9.85 31.46 9.90
CA PHE A 64 -9.11 32.68 10.21
C PHE A 64 -9.29 33.66 9.05
N ASN A 65 -9.81 34.84 9.36
CA ASN A 65 -10.06 35.91 8.39
C ASN A 65 -8.78 36.70 8.02
N GLY A 66 -7.62 36.24 8.52
CA GLY A 66 -6.34 36.94 8.51
C GLY A 66 -6.26 38.06 9.55
N LYS A 67 -7.23 38.96 9.60
CA LYS A 67 -7.17 40.28 10.25
C LYS A 67 -7.15 40.26 11.78
N ASP A 68 -7.94 39.37 12.36
CA ASP A 68 -8.22 39.37 13.79
C ASP A 68 -8.53 37.94 14.28
N LEU A 69 -8.66 37.80 15.60
CA LEU A 69 -8.98 36.52 16.24
C LEU A 69 -10.48 36.38 16.53
N ASP A 70 -11.37 37.01 15.75
CA ASP A 70 -12.78 36.63 15.82
C ASP A 70 -12.98 35.19 15.31
N GLY A 71 -13.99 34.51 15.85
CA GLY A 71 -14.09 33.05 15.78
C GLY A 71 -13.18 32.29 16.75
N TRP A 72 -12.25 32.95 17.46
CA TRP A 72 -11.32 32.31 18.41
C TRP A 72 -11.42 32.85 19.85
N GLU A 73 -10.98 32.04 20.82
CA GLU A 73 -10.82 32.40 22.24
C GLU A 73 -9.50 31.83 22.80
N GLY A 74 -8.87 32.57 23.70
CA GLY A 74 -7.54 32.24 24.23
C GLY A 74 -6.92 33.40 25.00
N HIS A 75 -5.64 33.27 25.35
CA HIS A 75 -4.84 34.35 25.93
C HIS A 75 -4.37 35.36 24.84
N VAL A 76 -5.34 35.99 24.17
CA VAL A 76 -5.13 37.02 23.15
C VAL A 76 -4.35 38.20 23.75
N GLY A 77 -3.38 38.72 23.00
CA GLY A 77 -2.51 39.83 23.43
C GLY A 77 -1.44 39.49 24.47
N LYS A 78 -1.55 38.34 25.17
CA LYS A 78 -0.51 37.80 26.07
C LYS A 78 0.35 36.74 25.37
N TYR A 79 -0.29 35.79 24.71
CA TYR A 79 0.35 34.64 24.06
C TYR A 79 -0.01 34.49 22.58
N PHE A 80 -1.20 34.97 22.18
CA PHE A 80 -1.66 34.89 20.80
C PHE A 80 -1.93 36.28 20.21
N THR A 81 -1.32 36.56 19.06
CA THR A 81 -1.42 37.81 18.31
C THR A 81 -1.75 37.52 16.85
N VAL A 82 -2.15 38.57 16.11
CA VAL A 82 -2.16 38.57 14.65
C VAL A 82 -1.04 39.45 14.16
N GLU A 83 -0.15 38.88 13.35
CA GLU A 83 0.99 39.59 12.77
C GLU A 83 1.07 39.22 11.28
N ASN A 84 1.07 40.24 10.41
CA ASN A 84 1.25 40.10 8.95
C ASN A 84 0.39 38.99 8.29
N GLY A 85 -0.91 38.86 8.59
CA GLY A 85 -1.75 37.83 7.96
C GLY A 85 -1.72 36.45 8.63
N MET A 86 -1.05 36.31 9.78
CA MET A 86 -0.80 35.03 10.44
C MET A 86 -1.24 35.08 11.90
N ILE A 87 -1.73 33.95 12.43
CA ILE A 87 -1.86 33.76 13.87
C ILE A 87 -0.47 33.43 14.40
N VAL A 88 -0.02 34.15 15.43
CA VAL A 88 1.27 33.90 16.08
C VAL A 88 1.04 33.53 17.54
N GLY A 89 1.56 32.38 17.96
CA GLY A 89 1.65 31.95 19.35
C GLY A 89 3.09 32.10 19.84
N ARG A 90 3.35 32.97 20.82
CA ARG A 90 4.72 33.32 21.25
C ARG A 90 4.88 33.32 22.77
N ASN A 91 6.03 32.86 23.26
CA ASN A 91 6.49 33.04 24.64
C ASN A 91 8.01 33.24 24.74
N SER A 92 8.48 33.63 25.93
CA SER A 92 9.89 33.73 26.32
C SER A 92 10.18 32.89 27.56
N ASN A 93 11.44 32.73 27.95
CA ASN A 93 11.82 31.95 29.15
C ASN A 93 11.18 32.48 30.45
N GLU A 94 10.90 33.79 30.50
CA GLU A 94 10.31 34.51 31.64
C GLU A 94 8.78 34.53 31.60
N THR A 95 8.18 34.30 30.42
CA THR A 95 6.73 34.40 30.18
C THR A 95 6.08 33.07 29.83
N ALA A 96 6.86 32.00 29.61
CA ALA A 96 6.41 30.67 29.26
C ALA A 96 5.27 30.18 30.18
N PRO A 97 4.17 29.66 29.60
CA PRO A 97 3.04 29.21 30.41
C PRO A 97 3.44 27.96 31.22
N LYS A 98 3.07 27.93 32.50
CA LYS A 98 3.15 26.74 33.38
C LYS A 98 2.45 25.52 32.78
N SER A 99 1.43 25.74 31.95
CA SER A 99 0.58 24.70 31.36
C SER A 99 0.19 25.01 29.91
N SER A 100 0.31 24.02 29.02
CA SER A 100 0.17 24.24 27.57
C SER A 100 -1.16 24.88 27.23
N THR A 101 -1.10 26.06 26.63
CA THR A 101 -2.25 26.89 26.32
C THR A 101 -2.61 26.78 24.86
N TYR A 102 -3.88 27.02 24.57
CA TYR A 102 -4.45 26.91 23.23
C TYR A 102 -5.12 28.22 22.83
N LEU A 103 -5.10 28.51 21.53
CA LEU A 103 -6.10 29.37 20.90
C LEU A 103 -7.17 28.44 20.33
N LEU A 104 -8.37 28.48 20.90
CA LEU A 104 -9.49 27.58 20.60
C LEU A 104 -10.50 28.24 19.67
N THR A 105 -11.11 27.51 18.75
CA THR A 105 -12.26 28.02 17.99
C THR A 105 -13.49 28.15 18.90
N LYS A 106 -14.23 29.26 18.82
CA LYS A 106 -15.51 29.47 19.55
C LYS A 106 -16.58 28.43 19.14
N LYS A 107 -16.47 27.87 17.93
CA LYS A 107 -17.32 26.79 17.42
C LYS A 107 -16.63 25.42 17.62
N SER A 108 -17.43 24.42 18.02
CA SER A 108 -17.03 23.01 18.05
C SER A 108 -17.25 22.33 16.70
N TYR A 109 -16.35 21.42 16.32
CA TYR A 109 -16.39 20.65 15.08
C TYR A 109 -16.40 19.14 15.37
N ARG A 110 -17.15 18.37 14.58
CA ARG A 110 -17.28 16.91 14.76
C ARG A 110 -16.63 16.09 13.65
N ASN A 111 -17.06 16.23 12.41
CA ASN A 111 -16.33 15.69 11.26
C ASN A 111 -15.77 16.89 10.52
N PHE A 112 -14.45 16.90 10.27
CA PHE A 112 -13.83 18.02 9.57
C PHE A 112 -12.60 17.62 8.76
N ARG A 113 -12.35 18.38 7.70
CA ARG A 113 -11.06 18.47 7.02
C ARG A 113 -10.46 19.81 7.40
N LEU A 114 -9.23 19.86 7.89
CA LEU A 114 -8.51 21.10 8.18
C LEU A 114 -7.23 21.13 7.33
N ILE A 115 -7.17 22.07 6.39
CA ILE A 115 -5.98 22.37 5.58
C ILE A 115 -5.38 23.67 6.12
N PHE A 116 -4.06 23.68 6.36
CA PHE A 116 -3.36 24.86 6.88
C PHE A 116 -1.85 24.78 6.61
N GLU A 117 -1.15 25.90 6.82
CA GLU A 117 0.31 25.89 6.95
C GLU A 117 0.72 26.33 8.36
N SER A 118 1.81 25.74 8.89
CA SER A 118 2.41 26.14 10.16
C SER A 118 3.94 26.00 10.20
N ARG A 119 4.62 26.89 10.92
CA ARG A 119 6.05 26.77 11.24
C ARG A 119 6.33 27.00 12.73
N LEU A 120 7.27 26.24 13.28
CA LEU A 120 7.84 26.44 14.61
C LEU A 120 9.10 27.30 14.46
N VAL A 121 8.94 28.62 14.49
CA VAL A 121 10.00 29.60 14.16
C VAL A 121 11.18 29.51 15.12
N THR A 122 10.92 29.18 16.39
CA THR A 122 11.95 29.00 17.42
C THR A 122 11.62 27.82 18.33
N SER A 123 12.67 27.19 18.88
CA SER A 123 12.65 25.98 19.73
C SER A 123 12.56 24.64 18.98
N GLU A 124 13.24 23.62 19.52
CA GLU A 124 13.30 22.23 19.03
C GLU A 124 12.26 21.32 19.71
N MET A 125 11.22 21.91 20.31
CA MET A 125 10.23 21.21 21.14
C MET A 125 9.10 20.57 20.31
N HIS A 126 7.96 21.25 20.20
CA HIS A 126 6.83 20.94 19.30
C HIS A 126 5.68 21.94 19.52
N SER A 127 4.76 21.97 18.57
CA SER A 127 3.40 22.50 18.68
C SER A 127 2.40 21.37 18.35
N GLY A 128 1.15 21.71 18.02
CA GLY A 128 0.14 20.78 17.56
C GLY A 128 -1.24 21.40 17.36
N ILE A 129 -2.11 20.67 16.66
CA ILE A 129 -3.56 20.94 16.58
C ILE A 129 -4.29 19.99 17.53
N SER A 130 -5.18 20.51 18.38
CA SER A 130 -6.04 19.68 19.25
C SER A 130 -7.53 19.76 18.94
N PHE A 131 -8.28 18.67 19.15
CA PHE A 131 -9.72 18.60 18.82
C PHE A 131 -10.46 17.47 19.56
N TRP A 132 -11.77 17.33 19.25
CA TRP A 132 -12.74 16.35 19.80
C TRP A 132 -12.95 16.36 21.33
N GLY A 133 -12.42 17.35 22.04
CA GLY A 133 -12.48 17.44 23.50
C GLY A 133 -13.03 18.77 24.02
N LYS A 134 -12.42 19.28 25.10
CA LYS A 134 -12.93 20.42 25.89
C LYS A 134 -11.82 21.27 26.52
N ALA A 135 -12.11 22.57 26.63
CA ALA A 135 -11.36 23.50 27.46
C ALA A 135 -11.42 23.10 28.95
N ILE A 136 -10.33 23.30 29.68
CA ILE A 136 -10.18 22.98 31.10
C ILE A 136 -9.37 24.07 31.80
N GLN A 137 -9.89 24.54 32.93
CA GLN A 137 -9.22 25.53 33.76
C GLN A 137 -8.03 24.93 34.52
N LYS A 138 -6.88 25.59 34.39
CA LYS A 138 -5.69 25.44 35.25
C LYS A 138 -5.33 26.80 35.85
N GLU A 139 -4.24 26.85 36.62
CA GLU A 139 -3.81 28.06 37.36
C GLU A 139 -3.71 29.34 36.50
N GLU A 140 -3.44 29.20 35.20
CA GLU A 140 -3.20 30.33 34.30
C GLU A 140 -4.45 30.81 33.54
N GLY A 141 -5.49 29.99 33.47
CA GLY A 141 -6.72 30.29 32.72
C GLY A 141 -7.52 29.06 32.27
N PRO A 142 -8.66 29.28 31.58
CA PRO A 142 -9.51 28.22 31.03
C PRO A 142 -8.93 27.53 29.78
N PHE A 143 -7.87 28.08 29.19
CA PHE A 143 -7.39 27.74 27.84
C PHE A 143 -6.34 26.61 27.79
N THR A 144 -6.25 25.77 28.83
CA THR A 144 -5.69 24.42 28.65
C THR A 144 -6.76 23.53 28.01
N TYR A 145 -6.36 22.56 27.18
CA TYR A 145 -7.30 21.67 26.50
C TYR A 145 -7.06 20.19 26.86
N GLN A 146 -8.12 19.42 27.10
CA GLN A 146 -8.12 17.95 26.96
C GLN A 146 -8.80 17.63 25.64
N GLY A 147 -8.09 16.92 24.78
CA GLY A 147 -8.41 16.71 23.37
C GLY A 147 -7.39 15.75 22.79
N HIS A 148 -7.71 15.13 21.66
CA HIS A 148 -6.63 14.61 20.81
C HIS A 148 -5.69 15.74 20.46
N LEU A 149 -4.41 15.43 20.28
CA LEU A 149 -3.40 16.39 19.85
C LEU A 149 -2.52 15.74 18.77
N VAL A 150 -2.50 16.36 17.60
CA VAL A 150 -1.58 16.03 16.49
C VAL A 150 -0.37 16.95 16.62
N MET A 151 0.81 16.40 16.94
CA MET A 151 2.04 17.18 17.19
C MET A 151 2.97 17.24 15.98
N TYR A 152 3.62 18.39 15.82
CA TYR A 152 4.58 18.77 14.76
C TYR A 152 5.31 20.06 15.15
N PRO A 153 6.40 20.48 14.48
CA PRO A 153 7.19 19.77 13.47
C PRO A 153 8.40 19.02 14.06
N SER A 154 8.46 18.91 15.38
CA SER A 154 9.45 18.10 16.11
C SER A 154 8.71 17.09 17.02
N ALA A 155 9.34 15.96 17.34
CA ALA A 155 8.77 14.87 18.15
C ALA A 155 7.35 14.39 17.74
N TYR A 156 7.09 14.30 16.43
CA TYR A 156 5.78 13.97 15.83
C TYR A 156 5.04 12.80 16.48
N GLY A 157 3.72 12.97 16.65
CA GLY A 157 2.86 11.93 17.17
C GLY A 157 1.43 12.39 17.45
N TYR A 158 0.57 11.44 17.80
CA TYR A 158 -0.79 11.67 18.28
C TYR A 158 -0.90 11.36 19.77
N TYR A 159 -1.75 12.11 20.46
CA TYR A 159 -2.08 11.90 21.87
C TYR A 159 -3.58 11.68 22.08
N ASP A 160 -3.94 10.94 23.13
CA ASP A 160 -5.32 10.59 23.46
C ASP A 160 -6.14 11.77 24.03
N LEU A 161 -7.45 11.58 23.97
CA LEU A 161 -8.46 12.60 24.27
C LEU A 161 -8.46 13.09 25.73
N PHE A 162 -8.14 12.22 26.70
CA PHE A 162 -8.33 12.54 28.13
C PHE A 162 -7.09 12.33 29.02
N GLY A 163 -6.18 11.42 28.67
CA GLY A 163 -4.98 11.13 29.46
C GLY A 163 -3.78 12.01 29.10
N ARG A 164 -3.74 12.55 27.87
CA ARG A 164 -2.51 12.98 27.19
C ARG A 164 -1.48 11.83 27.14
N ASN A 165 -1.95 10.60 26.93
CA ASN A 165 -1.07 9.49 26.58
C ASN A 165 -0.74 9.57 25.10
N SER A 166 0.50 9.28 24.70
CA SER A 166 0.86 9.17 23.29
C SER A 166 0.29 7.85 22.73
N VAL A 167 -0.55 7.94 21.69
CA VAL A 167 -1.23 6.80 21.03
C VAL A 167 -0.69 6.52 19.63
N LEU A 168 0.00 7.50 19.04
CA LEU A 168 0.82 7.31 17.85
C LEU A 168 2.10 8.13 18.05
N LYS A 169 3.21 7.65 17.49
CA LYS A 169 4.47 8.38 17.39
C LYS A 169 5.07 8.13 16.02
N ASP A 170 5.82 9.10 15.53
CA ASP A 170 6.75 8.86 14.43
C ASP A 170 8.00 8.13 14.94
N THR A 171 7.85 6.86 15.35
CA THR A 171 8.98 5.93 15.59
C THR A 171 9.74 5.57 14.31
N LEU A 172 9.28 6.12 13.20
CA LEU A 172 9.54 5.68 11.84
C LEU A 172 10.42 6.70 11.10
N GLY A 173 10.31 7.98 11.45
CA GLY A 173 10.94 9.09 10.75
C GLY A 173 10.17 9.54 9.51
N ILE A 174 8.97 9.00 9.25
CA ILE A 174 8.12 9.38 8.12
C ILE A 174 7.73 10.85 8.23
N ALA A 175 7.26 11.26 9.41
CA ALA A 175 6.85 12.64 9.68
C ALA A 175 8.05 13.58 9.83
N GLN A 176 9.12 13.10 10.46
CA GLN A 176 10.38 13.83 10.62
C GLN A 176 11.09 14.09 9.29
N THR A 177 10.93 13.20 8.31
CA THR A 177 11.51 13.36 6.95
C THR A 177 10.58 14.17 6.04
N ALA A 178 9.26 14.03 6.18
CA ALA A 178 8.30 14.81 5.39
C ALA A 178 8.25 16.28 5.82
N GLY A 179 8.28 16.53 7.13
CA GLY A 179 8.16 17.87 7.69
C GLY A 179 9.49 18.61 7.83
N MET A 180 9.40 19.94 7.92
CA MET A 180 10.54 20.84 7.94
C MET A 180 10.59 21.59 9.27
N GLN A 181 11.67 21.39 10.03
CA GLN A 181 11.92 22.15 11.25
C GLN A 181 12.26 23.61 10.88
N HIS A 182 11.71 24.57 11.64
CA HIS A 182 11.80 26.02 11.40
C HIS A 182 11.20 26.61 10.11
N ASP A 183 10.78 25.79 9.15
CA ASP A 183 10.10 26.22 7.92
C ASP A 183 8.61 25.81 7.86
N TRP A 184 7.91 26.24 6.81
CA TRP A 184 6.47 26.05 6.62
C TRP A 184 6.10 24.62 6.25
N ASN A 185 5.35 23.98 7.16
CA ASN A 185 4.76 22.67 6.97
C ASN A 185 3.33 22.81 6.44
N ARG A 186 3.05 22.14 5.33
CA ARG A 186 1.76 22.07 4.64
C ARG A 186 0.97 20.88 5.15
N MET A 187 -0.16 21.14 5.80
CA MET A 187 -0.86 20.16 6.58
C MET A 187 -2.28 19.91 6.07
N GLU A 188 -2.70 18.64 6.08
CA GLU A 188 -4.11 18.24 6.05
C GLU A 188 -4.37 17.35 7.26
N ILE A 189 -5.35 17.71 8.09
CA ILE A 189 -5.93 16.84 9.12
C ILE A 189 -7.36 16.50 8.70
N LEU A 190 -7.61 15.24 8.36
CA LEU A 190 -8.92 14.71 8.00
C LEU A 190 -9.45 13.87 9.17
N ALA A 191 -10.46 14.39 9.86
CA ALA A 191 -11.04 13.84 11.07
C ALA A 191 -12.52 13.45 10.81
N VAL A 192 -12.80 12.19 10.51
CA VAL A 192 -14.12 11.69 10.07
C VAL A 192 -14.50 10.44 10.86
N GLY A 193 -15.70 10.43 11.46
CA GLY A 193 -16.07 9.36 12.39
C GLY A 193 -15.10 9.36 13.58
N ASN A 194 -14.43 8.25 13.86
CA ASN A 194 -13.32 8.16 14.83
C ASN A 194 -11.93 8.18 14.18
N ARG A 195 -11.84 8.29 12.85
CA ARG A 195 -10.59 8.26 12.08
C ARG A 195 -9.95 9.64 12.00
N ILE A 196 -8.64 9.69 12.19
CA ILE A 196 -7.77 10.87 12.09
C ILE A 196 -6.64 10.53 11.12
N ARG A 197 -6.62 11.20 9.97
CA ARG A 197 -5.52 11.14 9.01
C ARG A 197 -4.78 12.47 8.97
N HIS A 198 -3.45 12.43 8.97
CA HIS A 198 -2.59 13.61 8.94
C HIS A 198 -1.57 13.50 7.81
N VAL A 199 -1.58 14.48 6.91
CA VAL A 199 -0.62 14.64 5.82
C VAL A 199 0.29 15.80 6.15
N VAL A 200 1.60 15.63 5.94
CA VAL A 200 2.63 16.66 6.08
C VAL A 200 3.39 16.77 4.76
N ASN A 201 3.42 17.96 4.15
CA ASN A 201 4.17 18.27 2.94
C ASN A 201 3.95 17.29 1.77
N GLY A 202 2.72 16.77 1.62
CA GLY A 202 2.36 15.78 0.60
C GLY A 202 2.29 14.35 1.12
N ARG A 203 3.02 14.00 2.20
CA ARG A 203 3.11 12.63 2.71
C ARG A 203 2.07 12.32 3.79
N LEU A 204 1.32 11.23 3.67
CA LEU A 204 0.48 10.70 4.76
C LEU A 204 1.39 10.16 5.88
N VAL A 205 1.50 10.91 6.97
CA VAL A 205 2.39 10.56 8.09
C VAL A 205 1.71 9.75 9.18
N ALA A 206 0.38 9.76 9.22
CA ALA A 206 -0.41 9.06 10.21
C ALA A 206 -1.85 8.81 9.73
N ASP A 207 -2.32 7.58 9.90
CA ASP A 207 -3.71 7.16 9.70
C ASP A 207 -4.11 6.26 10.88
N TRP A 208 -5.06 6.72 11.68
CA TRP A 208 -5.40 6.09 12.96
C TRP A 208 -6.87 6.29 13.28
N SER A 209 -7.48 5.37 14.01
CA SER A 209 -8.87 5.48 14.48
C SER A 209 -8.95 5.28 15.99
N ASP A 210 -9.62 6.19 16.69
CA ASP A 210 -9.78 6.07 18.14
C ASP A 210 -10.68 4.87 18.50
N PRO A 211 -10.26 3.99 19.42
CA PRO A 211 -11.01 2.77 19.77
C PRO A 211 -12.30 3.03 20.57
N LYS A 212 -12.61 4.28 20.90
CA LYS A 212 -13.79 4.74 21.65
C LYS A 212 -14.54 5.82 20.84
N PRO A 213 -15.15 5.44 19.70
CA PRO A 213 -15.83 6.36 18.78
C PRO A 213 -16.92 7.21 19.44
N GLU A 214 -17.51 6.73 20.54
CA GLU A 214 -18.50 7.43 21.36
C GLU A 214 -17.91 8.61 22.15
N THR A 215 -16.60 8.60 22.40
CA THR A 215 -15.88 9.71 23.07
C THR A 215 -15.42 10.79 22.09
N CYS A 216 -15.24 10.44 20.81
CA CYS A 216 -15.00 11.40 19.75
C CYS A 216 -16.27 12.25 19.54
N VAL A 217 -16.35 13.41 20.19
CA VAL A 217 -17.51 14.31 20.17
C VAL A 217 -17.17 15.65 19.52
N ALA A 218 -18.18 16.52 19.34
CA ALA A 218 -17.94 17.87 18.82
C ALA A 218 -17.16 18.71 19.85
N GLY A 219 -15.91 19.07 19.51
CA GLY A 219 -15.05 19.92 20.34
C GLY A 219 -14.40 21.03 19.53
N PRO A 220 -13.95 22.14 20.14
CA PRO A 220 -13.28 23.21 19.41
C PRO A 220 -11.90 22.76 18.94
N ILE A 221 -11.41 23.36 17.86
CA ILE A 221 -10.06 23.12 17.33
C ILE A 221 -9.10 24.09 18.03
N GLY A 222 -7.95 23.59 18.49
CA GLY A 222 -6.99 24.34 19.31
C GLY A 222 -5.59 24.40 18.69
N LEU A 223 -5.05 25.60 18.56
CA LEU A 223 -3.65 25.85 18.15
C LEU A 223 -2.76 25.87 19.40
N GLN A 224 -1.79 24.96 19.53
CA GLN A 224 -0.98 24.82 20.75
C GLN A 224 0.18 25.80 20.84
N LEU A 225 0.29 26.51 21.97
CA LEU A 225 1.56 27.03 22.48
C LEU A 225 2.01 26.16 23.65
N HIS A 226 3.18 25.51 23.53
CA HIS A 226 3.59 24.46 24.45
C HIS A 226 4.29 25.02 25.70
N SER A 227 3.81 24.58 26.86
CA SER A 227 4.42 24.84 28.18
C SER A 227 5.74 24.09 28.32
N ASN A 228 6.84 24.78 28.04
CA ASN A 228 8.19 24.25 28.12
C ASN A 228 9.16 25.33 28.67
N LYS A 229 10.44 25.01 28.85
CA LYS A 229 11.43 25.91 29.47
C LYS A 229 12.25 26.74 28.47
N VAL A 230 11.86 26.76 27.20
CA VAL A 230 12.52 27.44 26.10
C VAL A 230 11.53 28.37 25.41
N ALA A 231 11.95 29.61 25.13
CA ALA A 231 11.22 30.55 24.30
C ALA A 231 10.78 29.88 22.98
N GLN A 232 9.48 29.98 22.69
CA GLN A 232 8.85 29.34 21.54
C GLN A 232 8.00 30.35 20.77
N GLU A 233 8.12 30.32 19.45
CA GLU A 233 7.22 30.99 18.51
C GLU A 233 6.69 29.98 17.48
N VAL A 234 5.37 29.93 17.34
CA VAL A 234 4.66 29.14 16.34
C VAL A 234 3.79 30.07 15.52
N GLN A 235 3.77 29.88 14.20
CA GLN A 235 2.94 30.66 13.29
C GLN A 235 1.99 29.73 12.52
N TRP A 236 0.76 30.20 12.26
CA TRP A 236 -0.25 29.49 11.47
C TRP A 236 -0.92 30.42 10.46
N ARG A 237 -1.23 29.89 9.27
CA ARG A 237 -1.99 30.61 8.24
C ARG A 237 -2.79 29.66 7.34
N GLY A 238 -3.62 30.25 6.47
CA GLY A 238 -4.36 29.51 5.45
C GLY A 238 -5.32 28.46 6.03
N LEU A 239 -5.86 28.70 7.24
CA LEU A 239 -6.67 27.73 7.97
C LEU A 239 -8.06 27.58 7.32
N ILE A 240 -8.20 26.59 6.46
CA ILE A 240 -9.43 26.25 5.74
C ILE A 240 -9.99 24.96 6.31
N LEU A 241 -11.24 25.02 6.77
CA LEU A 241 -11.97 23.88 7.28
C LEU A 241 -13.16 23.52 6.38
N THR A 242 -13.41 22.24 6.17
CA THR A 242 -14.70 21.75 5.67
C THR A 242 -15.39 20.93 6.77
N GLU A 243 -16.70 21.09 6.96
CA GLU A 243 -17.50 20.25 7.86
C GLU A 243 -18.11 19.06 7.13
N ASN A 244 -18.09 17.88 7.77
CA ASN A 244 -18.56 16.61 7.20
C ASN A 244 -17.99 16.30 5.80
N PRO A 245 -16.65 16.35 5.62
CA PRO A 245 -16.01 15.94 4.37
C PRO A 245 -16.22 14.44 4.10
N VAL A 246 -15.98 14.02 2.85
CA VAL A 246 -15.85 12.59 2.53
C VAL A 246 -14.47 12.07 2.98
N ASP A 247 -14.37 10.77 3.28
CA ASP A 247 -13.12 10.16 3.76
C ASP A 247 -12.11 9.90 2.61
N GLN A 248 -11.73 10.98 1.93
CA GLN A 248 -10.72 11.06 0.87
C GLN A 248 -9.74 12.19 1.21
N LEU A 249 -8.44 11.97 1.08
CA LEU A 249 -7.40 13.02 1.25
C LEU A 249 -7.28 13.88 -0.01
N VAL A 250 -6.92 15.16 0.13
CA VAL A 250 -6.78 16.11 -1.01
C VAL A 250 -5.43 16.82 -1.06
N THR A 251 -4.63 16.75 0.00
CA THR A 251 -3.23 17.22 -0.01
C THR A 251 -2.21 16.09 0.15
N ALA A 252 -2.65 14.84 0.33
CA ALA A 252 -1.78 13.71 0.07
C ALA A 252 -1.39 13.69 -1.41
N ASP A 253 -0.10 13.54 -1.69
CA ASP A 253 0.35 13.10 -2.99
C ASP A 253 -0.20 11.70 -3.24
N SER A 254 -0.36 11.28 -4.50
CA SER A 254 -1.14 10.08 -4.80
C SER A 254 -0.52 8.78 -4.28
N HIS A 255 0.65 8.81 -3.64
CA HIS A 255 1.55 7.67 -3.48
C HIS A 255 1.47 6.91 -2.14
N ASP A 256 0.82 7.39 -1.08
CA ASP A 256 0.99 6.81 0.28
C ASP A 256 0.12 5.59 0.65
N ALA A 257 0.06 4.63 -0.26
CA ALA A 257 0.04 3.20 0.09
C ALA A 257 1.11 2.45 -0.75
N GLY A 258 2.15 3.18 -1.13
CA GLY A 258 3.03 2.86 -2.24
C GLY A 258 4.23 2.01 -1.88
N LEU A 259 4.92 1.56 -2.91
CA LEU A 259 6.17 0.81 -2.77
C LEU A 259 7.35 1.78 -2.56
N ILE A 260 7.74 1.98 -1.30
CA ILE A 260 8.88 2.78 -0.89
C ILE A 260 10.17 1.95 -1.09
N VAL A 261 11.16 2.48 -1.82
CA VAL A 261 12.39 1.74 -2.19
C VAL A 261 13.61 2.22 -1.38
N ASP A 262 13.45 2.27 -0.05
CA ASP A 262 14.43 2.85 0.90
C ASP A 262 15.15 1.82 1.80
N GLY A 263 15.15 0.54 1.41
CA GLY A 263 15.90 -0.52 2.08
C GLY A 263 15.40 -0.88 3.50
N VAL A 264 16.30 -1.40 4.35
CA VAL A 264 15.93 -1.85 5.70
C VAL A 264 15.92 -0.68 6.69
N SER A 265 14.76 -0.05 6.87
CA SER A 265 14.45 0.76 8.04
C SER A 265 13.87 -0.10 9.16
N ALA A 266 13.97 0.34 10.42
CA ALA A 266 13.38 -0.36 11.57
C ALA A 266 11.85 -0.58 11.43
N GLU A 267 11.19 0.29 10.66
CA GLU A 267 9.77 0.21 10.30
C GLU A 267 9.35 -1.10 9.62
N SER A 268 10.29 -1.70 8.88
CA SER A 268 10.07 -2.98 8.21
C SER A 268 9.83 -4.13 9.20
N GLY A 269 10.26 -3.99 10.45
CA GLY A 269 10.30 -5.07 11.43
C GLY A 269 11.13 -6.26 10.95
N LEU A 270 12.24 -6.00 10.26
CA LEU A 270 13.16 -7.01 9.73
C LEU A 270 14.62 -6.69 10.12
N ASP A 271 15.37 -7.71 10.52
CA ASP A 271 16.80 -7.58 10.78
C ASP A 271 17.59 -7.46 9.47
N ALA A 272 18.18 -6.28 9.25
CA ALA A 272 19.07 -6.00 8.13
C ALA A 272 20.29 -6.95 8.06
N THR A 273 20.72 -7.49 9.20
CA THR A 273 21.83 -8.44 9.28
C THR A 273 21.43 -9.83 8.78
N SER A 274 20.18 -10.22 9.02
CA SER A 274 19.61 -11.50 8.57
C SER A 274 19.18 -11.47 7.11
N LEU A 275 18.65 -10.35 6.60
CA LEU A 275 18.38 -10.20 5.17
C LEU A 275 19.67 -10.35 4.33
N LYS A 276 20.81 -9.84 4.79
CA LYS A 276 22.12 -10.04 4.13
C LYS A 276 22.58 -11.50 4.05
N LYS A 277 21.98 -12.43 4.81
CA LYS A 277 22.25 -13.87 4.67
C LYS A 277 21.68 -14.42 3.36
N ILE A 278 20.67 -13.77 2.76
CA ILE A 278 20.06 -14.16 1.49
C ILE A 278 21.12 -14.17 0.39
N ASP A 279 21.87 -13.07 0.22
CA ASP A 279 22.86 -12.96 -0.86
C ASP A 279 23.98 -13.99 -0.70
N ALA A 280 24.50 -14.17 0.51
CA ALA A 280 25.48 -15.22 0.81
C ALA A 280 24.94 -16.62 0.47
N ARG A 281 23.71 -16.93 0.89
CA ARG A 281 23.08 -18.23 0.62
C ARG A 281 22.75 -18.44 -0.86
N MET A 282 22.42 -17.39 -1.61
CA MET A 282 22.25 -17.47 -3.06
C MET A 282 23.59 -17.63 -3.79
N GLN A 283 24.67 -17.00 -3.31
CA GLN A 283 26.01 -17.22 -3.85
C GLN A 283 26.50 -18.65 -3.63
N GLU A 284 26.20 -19.29 -2.49
CA GLU A 284 26.48 -20.73 -2.28
C GLU A 284 25.82 -21.61 -3.36
N PHE A 285 24.61 -21.28 -3.82
CA PHE A 285 23.95 -22.01 -4.92
C PHE A 285 24.54 -21.71 -6.31
N VAL A 286 25.18 -20.55 -6.50
CA VAL A 286 25.97 -20.22 -7.70
C VAL A 286 27.28 -21.01 -7.70
N ASP A 287 28.00 -21.01 -6.57
CA ASP A 287 29.27 -21.72 -6.41
C ASP A 287 29.09 -23.23 -6.54
N ALA A 288 27.98 -23.76 -6.00
CA ALA A 288 27.53 -25.15 -6.19
C ALA A 288 26.90 -25.43 -7.57
N LYS A 289 27.07 -24.53 -8.55
CA LYS A 289 26.65 -24.69 -9.96
C LYS A 289 25.16 -24.98 -10.16
N GLN A 290 24.31 -24.59 -9.22
CA GLN A 290 22.86 -24.78 -9.36
C GLN A 290 22.17 -23.64 -10.12
N THR A 291 22.84 -22.51 -10.31
CA THR A 291 22.42 -21.41 -11.20
C THR A 291 23.64 -20.60 -11.61
N ALA A 292 23.59 -19.89 -12.74
CA ALA A 292 24.66 -18.97 -13.13
C ALA A 292 24.70 -17.72 -12.22
N GLY A 293 23.53 -17.28 -11.76
CA GLY A 293 23.34 -16.15 -10.86
C GLY A 293 21.90 -16.09 -10.35
N ALA A 294 21.62 -15.14 -9.47
CA ALA A 294 20.29 -14.87 -8.93
C ALA A 294 20.08 -13.39 -8.63
N VAL A 295 18.87 -12.88 -8.84
CA VAL A 295 18.37 -11.63 -8.25
C VAL A 295 17.33 -11.99 -7.21
N THR A 296 17.40 -11.40 -6.02
CA THR A 296 16.40 -11.52 -4.97
C THR A 296 15.89 -10.16 -4.54
N LEU A 297 14.59 -10.07 -4.26
CA LEU A 297 13.95 -8.88 -3.74
C LEU A 297 12.90 -9.30 -2.71
N VAL A 298 12.97 -8.72 -1.52
CA VAL A 298 11.94 -8.85 -0.48
C VAL A 298 11.32 -7.49 -0.27
N ALA A 299 9.99 -7.45 -0.18
CA ALA A 299 9.26 -6.29 0.32
C ALA A 299 8.41 -6.68 1.54
N ARG A 300 8.19 -5.72 2.45
CA ARG A 300 7.27 -5.86 3.59
C ARG A 300 6.63 -4.52 3.91
N ARG A 301 5.32 -4.49 4.22
CA ARG A 301 4.59 -3.27 4.63
C ARG A 301 4.78 -2.08 3.67
N GLY A 302 4.66 -2.33 2.37
CA GLY A 302 4.86 -1.31 1.33
C GLY A 302 6.32 -0.85 1.15
N ARG A 303 7.31 -1.52 1.74
CA ARG A 303 8.74 -1.18 1.55
C ARG A 303 9.49 -2.29 0.84
N VAL A 304 10.34 -1.96 -0.13
CA VAL A 304 11.43 -2.85 -0.58
C VAL A 304 12.52 -2.82 0.49
N VAL A 305 12.75 -3.97 1.10
CA VAL A 305 13.61 -4.13 2.29
C VAL A 305 14.89 -4.90 1.94
N HIS A 306 14.81 -5.85 1.01
CA HIS A 306 15.99 -6.50 0.43
C HIS A 306 15.99 -6.33 -1.07
N THR A 307 17.16 -6.06 -1.67
CA THR A 307 17.39 -6.28 -3.10
C THR A 307 18.87 -6.60 -3.31
N GLY A 308 19.15 -7.80 -3.81
CA GLY A 308 20.52 -8.28 -4.01
C GLY A 308 20.65 -9.12 -5.28
N ALA A 309 21.82 -9.05 -5.90
CA ALA A 309 22.17 -9.77 -7.12
C ALA A 309 23.53 -10.46 -6.95
N VAL A 310 23.61 -11.73 -7.36
CA VAL A 310 24.79 -12.58 -7.19
C VAL A 310 25.05 -13.44 -8.43
N GLY A 311 26.31 -13.83 -8.64
CA GLY A 311 26.74 -14.59 -9.81
C GLY A 311 26.69 -13.81 -11.12
N LYS A 312 26.54 -14.53 -12.25
CA LYS A 312 26.60 -14.00 -13.62
C LYS A 312 25.26 -14.07 -14.33
N ALA A 313 24.93 -13.01 -15.05
CA ALA A 313 23.86 -13.00 -16.05
C ALA A 313 24.31 -13.60 -17.39
N ASP A 314 25.62 -13.58 -17.68
CA ASP A 314 26.25 -14.33 -18.78
C ASP A 314 27.66 -14.78 -18.39
N ILE A 315 27.88 -16.10 -18.35
CA ILE A 315 29.18 -16.71 -18.01
C ILE A 315 30.20 -16.53 -19.14
N ALA A 316 29.78 -16.52 -20.40
CA ALA A 316 30.68 -16.50 -21.55
C ALA A 316 31.29 -15.10 -21.80
N THR A 317 30.52 -14.04 -21.56
CA THR A 317 31.05 -12.65 -21.54
C THR A 317 31.52 -12.22 -20.15
N GLY A 318 31.21 -13.01 -19.10
CA GLY A 318 31.53 -12.68 -17.71
C GLY A 318 30.66 -11.58 -17.10
N ARG A 319 29.55 -11.19 -17.74
CA ARG A 319 28.63 -10.15 -17.24
C ARG A 319 27.96 -10.57 -15.93
N ASP A 320 28.16 -9.77 -14.90
CA ASP A 320 27.56 -9.95 -13.58
C ASP A 320 26.03 -9.86 -13.59
N MET A 321 25.41 -10.46 -12.58
CA MET A 321 24.00 -10.32 -12.29
C MET A 321 23.73 -8.94 -11.67
N THR A 322 22.64 -8.28 -12.06
CA THR A 322 22.28 -6.94 -11.57
C THR A 322 20.80 -6.85 -11.21
N ASN A 323 20.41 -5.90 -10.35
CA ASN A 323 19.01 -5.75 -9.90
C ASN A 323 18.03 -5.38 -11.03
N ASP A 324 18.55 -4.82 -12.13
CA ASP A 324 17.86 -4.49 -13.38
C ASP A 324 18.05 -5.53 -14.50
N THR A 325 18.70 -6.67 -14.21
CA THR A 325 18.80 -7.79 -15.16
C THR A 325 17.40 -8.32 -15.48
N VAL A 326 17.11 -8.44 -16.78
CA VAL A 326 15.82 -8.90 -17.30
C VAL A 326 15.78 -10.43 -17.29
N PHE A 327 14.63 -11.03 -16.97
CA PHE A 327 14.43 -12.48 -17.01
C PHE A 327 13.18 -12.83 -17.83
N ALA A 328 13.21 -13.96 -18.54
CA ALA A 328 11.98 -14.61 -18.99
C ALA A 328 11.28 -15.20 -17.75
N ILE A 329 10.21 -14.59 -17.27
CA ILE A 329 9.58 -14.98 -15.98
C ILE A 329 8.71 -16.23 -16.08
N ALA A 330 8.54 -16.75 -17.30
CA ALA A 330 7.72 -17.91 -17.61
C ALA A 330 6.33 -17.81 -16.95
N SER A 331 5.90 -18.85 -16.22
CA SER A 331 4.54 -18.95 -15.68
C SER A 331 4.16 -17.92 -14.60
N MET A 332 5.08 -17.08 -14.11
CA MET A 332 4.73 -15.86 -13.37
C MET A 332 3.90 -14.86 -14.21
N THR A 333 3.78 -15.07 -15.52
CA THR A 333 2.81 -14.41 -16.41
C THR A 333 1.34 -14.71 -16.04
N LYS A 334 1.05 -15.86 -15.44
CA LYS A 334 -0.33 -16.34 -15.22
C LYS A 334 -1.15 -15.48 -14.25
N PRO A 335 -0.63 -15.01 -13.09
CA PRO A 335 -1.29 -14.02 -12.24
C PRO A 335 -1.69 -12.73 -12.96
N ILE A 336 -0.79 -12.19 -13.79
CA ILE A 336 -1.01 -10.95 -14.55
C ILE A 336 -2.12 -11.16 -15.60
N THR A 337 -2.13 -12.32 -16.26
CA THR A 337 -3.21 -12.73 -17.17
C THR A 337 -4.55 -12.86 -16.43
N ALA A 338 -4.58 -13.48 -15.26
CA ALA A 338 -5.81 -13.59 -14.46
C ALA A 338 -6.34 -12.22 -14.01
N ALA A 339 -5.46 -11.31 -13.60
CA ALA A 339 -5.82 -9.92 -13.31
C ALA A 339 -6.45 -9.22 -14.53
N SER A 340 -5.92 -9.44 -15.75
CA SER A 340 -6.48 -8.83 -16.97
C SER A 340 -7.91 -9.26 -17.30
N VAL A 341 -8.29 -10.51 -16.99
CA VAL A 341 -9.67 -10.99 -17.09
C VAL A 341 -10.56 -10.31 -16.05
N LEU A 342 -10.06 -10.13 -14.83
CA LEU A 342 -10.81 -9.52 -13.73
C LEU A 342 -11.04 -8.02 -13.92
N ILE A 343 -10.13 -7.29 -14.58
CA ILE A 343 -10.37 -5.91 -15.03
C ILE A 343 -11.62 -5.82 -15.91
N LEU A 344 -11.83 -6.80 -16.81
CA LEU A 344 -13.02 -6.86 -17.66
C LEU A 344 -14.28 -7.34 -16.90
N GLN A 345 -14.11 -8.02 -15.76
CA GLN A 345 -15.22 -8.36 -14.85
C GLN A 345 -15.66 -7.17 -14.00
N ASP A 346 -14.72 -6.38 -13.46
CA ASP A 346 -14.99 -5.12 -12.76
C ASP A 346 -15.72 -4.11 -13.67
N GLU A 347 -15.38 -4.10 -14.96
CA GLU A 347 -16.07 -3.32 -15.99
C GLU A 347 -17.43 -3.91 -16.43
N GLY A 348 -17.84 -5.06 -15.88
CA GLY A 348 -19.11 -5.74 -16.19
C GLY A 348 -19.19 -6.35 -17.60
N LYS A 349 -18.07 -6.42 -18.33
CA LYS A 349 -18.01 -6.89 -19.74
C LYS A 349 -18.02 -8.41 -19.88
N LEU A 350 -17.53 -9.12 -18.86
CA LEU A 350 -17.55 -10.58 -18.77
C LEU A 350 -17.83 -11.04 -17.33
N LYS A 351 -18.11 -12.33 -17.17
CA LYS A 351 -18.13 -13.04 -15.89
C LYS A 351 -17.19 -14.24 -15.98
N LEU A 352 -16.48 -14.57 -14.90
CA LEU A 352 -15.63 -15.77 -14.84
C LEU A 352 -16.38 -17.06 -15.20
N ASP A 353 -17.66 -17.15 -14.85
CA ASP A 353 -18.52 -18.32 -15.10
C ASP A 353 -19.26 -18.27 -16.46
N ASP A 354 -18.96 -17.28 -17.32
CA ASP A 354 -19.38 -17.36 -18.72
C ASP A 354 -18.68 -18.55 -19.42
N PRO A 355 -19.39 -19.30 -20.28
CA PRO A 355 -18.76 -20.32 -21.11
C PRO A 355 -17.87 -19.65 -22.17
N VAL A 356 -16.70 -20.22 -22.45
CA VAL A 356 -15.73 -19.69 -23.42
C VAL A 356 -16.36 -19.53 -24.81
N SER A 357 -17.32 -20.39 -25.18
CA SER A 357 -18.07 -20.33 -26.43
C SER A 357 -18.83 -19.02 -26.66
N LYS A 358 -19.17 -18.27 -25.60
CA LYS A 358 -19.78 -16.93 -25.67
C LYS A 358 -18.87 -15.92 -26.40
N TYR A 359 -17.56 -16.13 -26.33
CA TYR A 359 -16.52 -15.23 -26.88
C TYR A 359 -15.72 -15.89 -28.00
N ILE A 360 -15.57 -17.22 -27.97
CA ILE A 360 -14.84 -18.00 -28.97
C ILE A 360 -15.73 -19.19 -29.39
N PRO A 361 -16.70 -18.99 -30.32
CA PRO A 361 -17.79 -19.94 -30.59
C PRO A 361 -17.37 -21.39 -30.88
N LEU A 362 -16.17 -21.59 -31.45
CA LEU A 362 -15.59 -22.92 -31.71
C LEU A 362 -15.54 -23.83 -30.46
N PHE A 363 -15.44 -23.25 -29.25
CA PHE A 363 -15.43 -24.05 -28.01
C PHE A 363 -16.77 -24.75 -27.72
N LYS A 364 -17.87 -24.35 -28.38
CA LYS A 364 -19.19 -24.96 -28.23
C LYS A 364 -19.22 -26.43 -28.61
N ASP A 365 -18.39 -26.82 -29.59
CA ASP A 365 -18.37 -28.16 -30.16
C ASP A 365 -17.28 -29.07 -29.57
N THR A 366 -16.54 -28.61 -28.55
CA THR A 366 -15.52 -29.40 -27.86
C THR A 366 -16.04 -30.79 -27.45
N LYS A 367 -15.15 -31.78 -27.51
CA LYS A 367 -15.42 -33.18 -27.19
C LYS A 367 -14.38 -33.70 -26.22
N LEU A 368 -14.78 -34.64 -25.38
CA LEU A 368 -13.87 -35.48 -24.61
C LEU A 368 -13.27 -36.57 -25.49
N LYS A 369 -12.19 -37.17 -25.02
CA LYS A 369 -11.55 -38.33 -25.65
C LYS A 369 -12.56 -39.42 -26.01
N GLY A 370 -12.62 -39.78 -27.30
CA GLY A 370 -13.61 -40.71 -27.84
C GLY A 370 -14.92 -40.05 -28.31
N GLY A 371 -14.94 -38.73 -28.50
CA GLY A 371 -16.06 -38.01 -29.09
C GLY A 371 -17.27 -37.74 -28.19
N LYS A 372 -17.24 -38.03 -26.88
CA LYS A 372 -18.34 -37.67 -25.97
C LYS A 372 -18.44 -36.13 -25.85
N THR A 373 -19.63 -35.55 -25.97
CA THR A 373 -19.83 -34.14 -25.58
C THR A 373 -19.71 -34.00 -24.05
N PRO A 374 -19.00 -32.99 -23.52
CA PRO A 374 -18.90 -32.72 -22.09
C PRO A 374 -20.27 -32.49 -21.42
N ASP A 375 -20.37 -32.81 -20.13
CA ASP A 375 -21.60 -32.61 -19.35
C ASP A 375 -21.88 -31.11 -19.09
N ARG A 376 -20.87 -30.25 -19.25
CA ARG A 376 -20.98 -28.78 -19.31
C ARG A 376 -19.84 -28.17 -20.13
N GLU A 377 -20.04 -26.95 -20.61
CA GLU A 377 -19.02 -26.18 -21.32
C GLU A 377 -17.89 -25.69 -20.39
N ILE A 378 -16.71 -25.46 -20.97
CA ILE A 378 -15.56 -24.82 -20.31
C ILE A 378 -15.90 -23.35 -20.01
N THR A 379 -15.68 -22.89 -18.77
CA THR A 379 -15.78 -21.47 -18.41
C THR A 379 -14.42 -20.77 -18.37
N ILE A 380 -14.43 -19.44 -18.35
CA ILE A 380 -13.21 -18.65 -18.18
C ILE A 380 -12.54 -18.96 -16.83
N ARG A 381 -13.32 -19.25 -15.78
CA ARG A 381 -12.85 -19.75 -14.49
C ARG A 381 -12.04 -21.03 -14.64
N ASP A 382 -12.55 -22.01 -15.39
CA ASP A 382 -11.86 -23.29 -15.61
C ASP A 382 -10.54 -23.13 -16.38
N CYS A 383 -10.48 -22.16 -17.29
CA CYS A 383 -9.24 -21.74 -17.95
C CYS A 383 -8.21 -21.22 -16.93
N LEU A 384 -8.57 -20.23 -16.11
CA LEU A 384 -7.66 -19.60 -15.13
C LEU A 384 -7.23 -20.50 -13.97
N ARG A 385 -8.07 -21.47 -13.57
CA ARG A 385 -7.77 -22.41 -12.47
C ARG A 385 -7.27 -23.79 -12.91
N HIS A 386 -6.94 -23.97 -14.20
CA HIS A 386 -6.44 -25.24 -14.76
C HIS A 386 -7.36 -26.46 -14.55
N THR A 387 -8.67 -26.30 -14.75
CA THR A 387 -9.67 -27.39 -14.64
C THR A 387 -10.48 -27.59 -15.94
N ASN A 388 -9.98 -27.08 -17.06
CA ASN A 388 -10.66 -27.02 -18.37
C ASN A 388 -10.51 -28.29 -19.25
N GLY A 389 -9.62 -29.22 -18.92
CA GLY A 389 -9.42 -30.46 -19.67
C GLY A 389 -8.60 -30.36 -20.97
N LEU A 390 -8.12 -29.16 -21.35
CA LEU A 390 -7.31 -28.95 -22.56
C LEU A 390 -5.86 -29.45 -22.37
N VAL A 391 -5.21 -29.87 -23.46
CA VAL A 391 -3.82 -30.36 -23.45
C VAL A 391 -2.99 -29.71 -24.57
N SER A 392 -1.87 -29.08 -24.19
CA SER A 392 -0.74 -28.73 -25.07
C SER A 392 0.50 -28.43 -24.20
N ASP A 393 1.65 -28.30 -24.84
CA ASP A 393 2.92 -27.78 -24.29
C ASP A 393 2.89 -26.30 -23.82
N GLN A 394 1.72 -25.63 -23.90
CA GLN A 394 1.52 -24.20 -23.64
C GLN A 394 2.23 -23.26 -24.64
N ARG A 395 2.77 -23.76 -25.75
CA ARG A 395 3.30 -22.93 -26.84
C ARG A 395 2.14 -22.44 -27.71
N ASN A 396 2.10 -21.13 -27.96
CA ASN A 396 1.17 -20.56 -28.95
C ASN A 396 1.58 -21.00 -30.38
N VAL A 397 0.59 -21.27 -31.22
CA VAL A 397 0.77 -21.60 -32.64
C VAL A 397 0.13 -20.49 -33.46
N GLY A 398 0.95 -19.64 -34.08
CA GLY A 398 0.48 -18.40 -34.70
C GLY A 398 -0.07 -17.44 -33.65
N THR A 399 -1.17 -16.75 -33.98
CA THR A 399 -1.84 -15.83 -33.05
C THR A 399 -2.56 -16.56 -31.91
N LEU A 400 -3.00 -15.82 -30.89
CA LEU A 400 -3.92 -16.32 -29.88
C LEU A 400 -5.25 -16.81 -30.46
N ALA A 401 -5.72 -16.27 -31.59
CA ALA A 401 -6.90 -16.76 -32.29
C ALA A 401 -6.66 -18.16 -32.90
N ASN A 402 -5.51 -18.36 -33.58
CA ASN A 402 -5.14 -19.65 -34.15
C ASN A 402 -4.89 -20.70 -33.06
N THR A 403 -4.23 -20.30 -31.97
CA THR A 403 -3.99 -21.15 -30.80
C THR A 403 -5.32 -21.59 -30.16
N ALA A 404 -6.26 -20.67 -29.97
CA ALA A 404 -7.60 -20.98 -29.43
C ALA A 404 -8.42 -21.87 -30.37
N GLU A 405 -8.32 -21.68 -31.70
CA GLU A 405 -8.95 -22.55 -32.70
C GLU A 405 -8.41 -23.99 -32.65
N LEU A 406 -7.10 -24.17 -32.51
CA LEU A 406 -6.47 -25.49 -32.39
C LEU A 406 -6.86 -26.18 -31.07
N LEU A 407 -6.93 -25.43 -29.97
CA LEU A 407 -7.38 -25.92 -28.68
C LEU A 407 -8.88 -26.28 -28.67
N ALA A 408 -9.73 -25.54 -29.37
CA ALA A 408 -11.15 -25.88 -29.51
C ALA A 408 -11.39 -27.19 -30.31
N LYS A 409 -10.44 -27.57 -31.17
CA LYS A 409 -10.47 -28.79 -31.98
C LYS A 409 -9.80 -30.00 -31.31
N SER A 410 -9.18 -29.84 -30.14
CA SER A 410 -8.55 -30.95 -29.41
C SER A 410 -9.55 -31.68 -28.51
N GLU A 411 -9.29 -32.97 -28.25
CA GLU A 411 -10.10 -33.75 -27.31
C GLU A 411 -9.73 -33.42 -25.86
N LEU A 412 -10.74 -33.10 -25.04
CA LEU A 412 -10.59 -32.90 -23.60
C LEU A 412 -10.28 -34.22 -22.90
N VAL A 413 -9.32 -34.22 -21.98
CA VAL A 413 -8.92 -35.43 -21.24
C VAL A 413 -9.75 -35.70 -19.96
N PHE A 414 -10.61 -34.76 -19.55
CA PHE A 414 -11.60 -34.93 -18.48
C PHE A 414 -12.71 -33.85 -18.55
N GLU A 415 -13.83 -34.08 -17.85
CA GLU A 415 -14.97 -33.16 -17.77
C GLU A 415 -14.56 -31.81 -17.14
N PRO A 416 -14.94 -30.64 -17.71
CA PRO A 416 -14.61 -29.34 -17.13
C PRO A 416 -14.99 -29.22 -15.65
N GLY A 417 -14.03 -28.83 -14.81
CA GLY A 417 -14.16 -28.72 -13.35
C GLY A 417 -13.89 -30.02 -12.57
N SER A 418 -13.84 -31.19 -13.21
CA SER A 418 -13.74 -32.49 -12.50
C SER A 418 -12.36 -32.84 -11.96
N LYS A 419 -11.30 -32.26 -12.53
CA LYS A 419 -9.89 -32.47 -12.17
C LYS A 419 -9.09 -31.19 -12.38
N TRP A 420 -7.99 -31.05 -11.65
CA TRP A 420 -6.96 -30.06 -11.92
C TRP A 420 -5.88 -30.69 -12.80
N GLN A 421 -5.46 -29.99 -13.86
CA GLN A 421 -4.32 -30.36 -14.68
C GLN A 421 -3.75 -29.10 -15.33
N TYR A 422 -2.50 -28.79 -14.98
CA TYR A 422 -1.78 -27.65 -15.55
C TYR A 422 -1.67 -27.74 -17.08
N GLY A 423 -1.90 -26.62 -17.79
CA GLY A 423 -2.11 -26.66 -19.23
C GLY A 423 -2.56 -25.32 -19.87
N PRO A 424 -2.92 -25.32 -21.16
CA PRO A 424 -2.97 -24.14 -22.03
C PRO A 424 -4.18 -23.21 -21.84
N GLY A 425 -5.01 -23.41 -20.80
CA GLY A 425 -6.22 -22.62 -20.56
C GLY A 425 -6.00 -21.10 -20.48
N LEU A 426 -4.81 -20.66 -20.05
CA LEU A 426 -4.46 -19.25 -19.96
C LEU A 426 -4.34 -18.58 -21.33
N SER A 427 -3.84 -19.28 -22.36
CA SER A 427 -3.83 -18.75 -23.74
C SER A 427 -5.26 -18.56 -24.29
N VAL A 428 -6.21 -19.42 -23.89
CA VAL A 428 -7.65 -19.23 -24.20
C VAL A 428 -8.22 -18.02 -23.46
N ALA A 429 -7.88 -17.85 -22.17
CA ALA A 429 -8.31 -16.67 -21.39
C ALA A 429 -7.77 -15.35 -21.97
N GLY A 430 -6.50 -15.31 -22.42
CA GLY A 430 -5.96 -14.16 -23.12
C GLY A 430 -6.67 -13.87 -24.45
N ARG A 431 -7.07 -14.91 -25.21
CA ARG A 431 -7.89 -14.70 -26.41
C ARG A 431 -9.28 -14.14 -26.08
N VAL A 432 -9.88 -14.49 -24.93
CA VAL A 432 -11.12 -13.85 -24.46
C VAL A 432 -10.88 -12.37 -24.14
N VAL A 433 -9.75 -12.00 -23.53
CA VAL A 433 -9.37 -10.59 -23.28
C VAL A 433 -9.28 -9.80 -24.59
N GLU A 434 -8.66 -10.36 -25.65
CA GLU A 434 -8.63 -9.72 -26.97
C GLU A 434 -10.05 -9.49 -27.54
N VAL A 435 -10.90 -10.52 -27.52
CA VAL A 435 -12.28 -10.44 -28.06
C VAL A 435 -13.14 -9.43 -27.30
N VAL A 436 -13.01 -9.36 -25.97
CA VAL A 436 -13.85 -8.51 -25.11
C VAL A 436 -13.32 -7.06 -25.02
N SER A 437 -12.02 -6.85 -25.19
CA SER A 437 -11.41 -5.51 -25.15
C SER A 437 -11.29 -4.83 -26.51
N GLY A 438 -11.21 -5.61 -27.61
CA GLY A 438 -10.93 -5.10 -28.95
C GLY A 438 -9.46 -4.71 -29.20
N LYS A 439 -8.54 -5.05 -28.28
CA LYS A 439 -7.08 -4.82 -28.39
C LYS A 439 -6.31 -6.12 -28.57
N SER A 440 -5.04 -6.04 -28.92
CA SER A 440 -4.13 -7.19 -28.71
C SER A 440 -3.93 -7.44 -27.22
N PHE A 441 -3.51 -8.65 -26.86
CA PHE A 441 -3.34 -9.01 -25.44
C PHE A 441 -2.22 -8.21 -24.76
N ASP A 442 -1.13 -7.94 -25.47
CA ASP A 442 0.01 -7.16 -24.97
C ASP A 442 -0.31 -5.67 -24.81
N GLU A 443 -1.03 -5.04 -25.77
CA GLU A 443 -1.54 -3.68 -25.63
C GLU A 443 -2.48 -3.55 -24.43
N PHE A 444 -3.35 -4.54 -24.20
CA PHE A 444 -4.25 -4.53 -23.06
C PHE A 444 -3.48 -4.60 -21.73
N LEU A 445 -2.51 -5.51 -21.58
CA LEU A 445 -1.69 -5.55 -20.36
C LEU A 445 -0.89 -4.26 -20.16
N LYS A 446 -0.31 -3.71 -21.24
CA LYS A 446 0.44 -2.46 -21.21
C LYS A 446 -0.38 -1.29 -20.69
N ASP A 447 -1.55 -1.06 -21.28
CA ASP A 447 -2.41 0.08 -20.92
C ASP A 447 -3.12 -0.10 -19.58
N ARG A 448 -3.40 -1.34 -19.16
CA ARG A 448 -4.30 -1.62 -18.02
C ARG A 448 -3.59 -2.11 -16.76
N ILE A 449 -2.37 -2.63 -16.87
CA ILE A 449 -1.57 -3.09 -15.74
C ILE A 449 -0.19 -2.42 -15.73
N PHE A 450 0.59 -2.51 -16.81
CA PHE A 450 1.99 -2.10 -16.76
C PHE A 450 2.18 -0.60 -16.65
N ALA A 451 1.51 0.21 -17.47
CA ALA A 451 1.62 1.68 -17.39
C ALA A 451 1.01 2.26 -16.10
N PRO A 452 -0.18 1.82 -15.61
CA PRO A 452 -0.70 2.24 -14.30
C PRO A 452 0.20 1.87 -13.12
N LEU A 453 0.98 0.78 -13.23
CA LEU A 453 1.90 0.32 -12.19
C LEU A 453 3.37 0.68 -12.46
N GLU A 454 3.67 1.46 -13.49
CA GLU A 454 5.03 1.86 -13.93
C GLU A 454 5.99 0.66 -14.15
N MET A 455 5.45 -0.49 -14.57
CA MET A 455 6.21 -1.71 -14.89
C MET A 455 6.87 -1.57 -16.27
N ASN A 456 7.80 -0.63 -16.38
CA ASN A 456 8.38 -0.17 -17.63
C ASN A 456 9.36 -1.17 -18.27
N GLN A 457 9.76 -2.22 -17.55
CA GLN A 457 10.64 -3.29 -18.03
C GLN A 457 9.88 -4.61 -18.28
N THR A 458 8.55 -4.59 -18.22
CA THR A 458 7.69 -5.78 -18.44
C THR A 458 7.12 -5.79 -19.86
N SER A 459 7.41 -6.85 -20.62
CA SER A 459 6.95 -6.97 -22.03
C SER A 459 6.90 -8.42 -22.51
N PHE A 460 6.06 -8.70 -23.51
CA PHE A 460 6.14 -9.92 -24.34
C PHE A 460 7.19 -9.80 -25.46
N HIS A 461 7.43 -8.57 -25.90
CA HIS A 461 8.34 -8.21 -26.98
C HIS A 461 9.46 -7.37 -26.35
N PRO A 462 10.53 -7.99 -25.82
CA PRO A 462 11.63 -7.26 -25.19
C PRO A 462 12.39 -6.44 -26.23
N SER A 463 12.75 -5.21 -25.90
CA SER A 463 13.58 -4.36 -26.74
C SER A 463 15.01 -4.91 -26.87
N GLU A 464 15.80 -4.41 -27.83
CA GLU A 464 17.21 -4.77 -27.93
C GLU A 464 18.00 -4.47 -26.64
N GLU A 465 17.59 -3.46 -25.87
CA GLU A 465 18.20 -3.10 -24.59
C GLU A 465 17.87 -4.13 -23.52
N GLN A 466 16.61 -4.56 -23.44
CA GLN A 466 16.17 -5.63 -22.55
C GLN A 466 16.82 -6.97 -22.91
N LEU A 467 17.03 -7.24 -24.20
CA LEU A 467 17.75 -8.42 -24.69
C LEU A 467 19.25 -8.37 -24.37
N ARG A 468 19.90 -7.19 -24.41
CA ARG A 468 21.28 -7.03 -23.92
C ARG A 468 21.40 -7.28 -22.41
N ASN A 469 20.37 -6.91 -21.65
CA ASN A 469 20.31 -7.09 -20.20
C ASN A 469 19.69 -8.43 -19.76
N LEU A 470 19.28 -9.32 -20.67
CA LEU A 470 18.63 -10.60 -20.37
C LEU A 470 19.57 -11.58 -19.67
N ALA A 471 19.17 -12.14 -18.52
CA ALA A 471 19.85 -13.27 -17.90
C ALA A 471 19.83 -14.48 -18.84
N LEU A 472 21.00 -15.05 -19.14
CA LEU A 472 21.08 -16.20 -20.04
C LEU A 472 20.70 -17.48 -19.31
N LEU A 473 19.95 -18.35 -19.99
CA LEU A 473 19.54 -19.66 -19.50
C LEU A 473 20.71 -20.65 -19.50
N TYR A 474 20.88 -21.36 -18.38
CA TYR A 474 21.86 -22.44 -18.20
C TYR A 474 21.22 -23.76 -17.74
N GLN A 475 21.93 -24.87 -17.96
CA GLN A 475 21.55 -26.24 -17.58
C GLN A 475 22.78 -27.01 -17.07
N PRO A 476 22.62 -28.12 -16.34
CA PRO A 476 23.76 -28.96 -15.95
C PRO A 476 24.50 -29.53 -17.17
N THR A 477 25.82 -29.69 -17.06
CA THR A 477 26.59 -30.57 -17.97
C THR A 477 26.12 -32.02 -17.83
N ALA A 478 26.36 -32.84 -18.86
CA ALA A 478 25.97 -34.26 -18.86
C ALA A 478 26.62 -35.11 -17.74
N ASP A 479 27.68 -34.63 -17.10
CA ASP A 479 28.33 -35.25 -15.93
C ASP A 479 27.95 -34.60 -14.58
N MET A 480 27.02 -33.64 -14.60
CA MET A 480 26.47 -32.90 -13.45
C MET A 480 27.51 -32.12 -12.61
N LYS A 481 28.69 -31.78 -13.17
CA LYS A 481 29.76 -31.06 -12.43
C LYS A 481 29.84 -29.56 -12.68
N ASP A 482 29.32 -29.07 -13.81
CA ASP A 482 29.27 -27.65 -14.13
C ASP A 482 27.97 -27.32 -14.89
N ILE A 483 27.87 -26.12 -15.46
CA ILE A 483 26.72 -25.63 -16.21
C ILE A 483 27.11 -25.15 -17.61
N GLU A 484 26.26 -25.50 -18.56
CA GLU A 484 26.37 -25.16 -19.98
C GLU A 484 25.16 -24.32 -20.44
N ARG A 485 25.29 -23.68 -21.61
CA ARG A 485 24.26 -22.78 -22.15
C ARG A 485 22.99 -23.56 -22.53
N GLY A 486 21.89 -23.29 -21.84
CA GLY A 486 20.57 -23.85 -22.16
C GLY A 486 19.84 -23.07 -23.26
N SER A 487 18.92 -23.75 -23.94
CA SER A 487 17.99 -23.19 -24.94
C SER A 487 16.54 -23.59 -24.63
N HIS A 488 15.60 -22.72 -24.99
CA HIS A 488 14.15 -22.91 -24.81
C HIS A 488 13.40 -21.88 -25.65
N TRP A 489 12.21 -22.22 -26.15
CA TRP A 489 11.40 -21.33 -27.00
C TRP A 489 10.94 -20.01 -26.32
N LEU A 490 11.14 -19.87 -25.01
CA LEU A 490 10.92 -18.63 -24.22
C LEU A 490 12.21 -17.79 -24.07
N TYR A 491 13.28 -18.15 -24.79
CA TYR A 491 14.50 -17.36 -24.99
C TYR A 491 14.80 -17.16 -26.49
N GLU A 492 13.94 -17.70 -27.36
CA GLU A 492 14.07 -17.70 -28.83
C GLU A 492 12.96 -16.84 -29.47
N VAL A 493 12.60 -15.73 -28.81
CA VAL A 493 11.54 -14.83 -29.25
C VAL A 493 12.02 -13.84 -30.30
N THR A 494 11.07 -13.33 -31.08
CA THR A 494 11.24 -12.32 -32.12
C THR A 494 10.12 -11.28 -32.01
N ALA A 495 10.22 -10.17 -32.75
CA ALA A 495 9.13 -9.19 -32.85
C ALA A 495 7.78 -9.82 -33.24
N GLU A 496 7.80 -10.83 -34.12
CA GLU A 496 6.64 -11.57 -34.62
C GLU A 496 6.10 -12.65 -33.64
N THR A 497 6.72 -12.84 -32.48
CA THR A 497 6.33 -13.91 -31.55
C THR A 497 5.08 -13.53 -30.77
N SER A 498 3.92 -14.10 -31.14
CA SER A 498 2.62 -13.83 -30.51
C SER A 498 2.69 -13.86 -28.97
N PRO A 499 2.16 -12.84 -28.27
CA PRO A 499 2.20 -12.77 -26.81
C PRO A 499 1.53 -14.00 -26.18
N ASN A 500 2.16 -14.58 -25.17
CA ASN A 500 1.75 -15.86 -24.57
C ASN A 500 1.27 -15.68 -23.12
N PRO A 501 -0.04 -15.63 -22.85
CA PRO A 501 -0.61 -15.46 -21.51
C PRO A 501 -0.26 -16.61 -20.54
N SER A 502 0.18 -17.76 -21.06
CA SER A 502 0.62 -18.88 -20.24
C SER A 502 2.06 -18.73 -19.73
N GLY A 503 2.91 -17.87 -20.35
CA GLY A 503 4.29 -17.73 -19.86
C GLY A 503 5.26 -16.83 -20.64
N GLY A 504 4.79 -15.94 -21.51
CA GLY A 504 5.65 -15.20 -22.45
C GLY A 504 6.30 -13.91 -21.95
N LEU A 505 6.04 -13.46 -20.71
CA LEU A 505 6.59 -12.18 -20.26
C LEU A 505 8.09 -12.26 -19.94
N TYR A 506 8.76 -11.15 -20.23
CA TYR A 506 10.03 -10.73 -19.66
C TYR A 506 9.77 -9.65 -18.63
N SER A 507 10.57 -9.61 -17.56
CA SER A 507 10.48 -8.59 -16.49
C SER A 507 11.78 -8.51 -15.67
N VAL A 508 11.95 -7.42 -14.93
CA VAL A 508 12.92 -7.29 -13.81
C VAL A 508 12.23 -7.51 -12.46
N ALA A 509 12.99 -7.62 -11.37
CA ALA A 509 12.43 -7.82 -10.03
C ALA A 509 11.63 -6.59 -9.53
N GLY A 510 12.08 -5.38 -9.83
CA GLY A 510 11.45 -4.11 -9.44
C GLY A 510 10.04 -3.90 -10.01
N ASP A 511 9.77 -4.39 -11.22
CA ASP A 511 8.44 -4.37 -11.83
C ASP A 511 7.49 -5.36 -11.14
N LEU A 512 7.97 -6.58 -10.88
CA LEU A 512 7.17 -7.67 -10.32
C LEU A 512 6.66 -7.33 -8.91
N VAL A 513 7.52 -6.76 -8.06
CA VAL A 513 7.11 -6.34 -6.72
C VAL A 513 6.02 -5.27 -6.77
N ARG A 514 5.95 -4.44 -7.82
CA ARG A 514 4.88 -3.44 -7.99
C ARG A 514 3.55 -4.06 -8.39
N PHE A 515 3.54 -5.08 -9.26
CA PHE A 515 2.35 -5.92 -9.47
C PHE A 515 1.91 -6.61 -8.18
N TYR A 516 2.84 -7.22 -7.44
CA TYR A 516 2.50 -7.94 -6.22
C TYR A 516 2.06 -7.01 -5.08
N GLN A 517 2.58 -5.79 -4.99
CA GLN A 517 2.15 -4.78 -4.00
C GLN A 517 0.76 -4.24 -4.34
N MET A 518 0.42 -4.03 -5.62
CA MET A 518 -0.97 -3.70 -6.04
C MET A 518 -1.97 -4.78 -5.58
N VAL A 519 -1.61 -6.06 -5.73
CA VAL A 519 -2.48 -7.17 -5.28
C VAL A 519 -2.56 -7.21 -3.74
N LEU A 520 -1.43 -7.12 -3.03
CA LEU A 520 -1.38 -7.09 -1.56
C LEU A 520 -2.20 -5.92 -0.97
N ASN A 521 -2.19 -4.76 -1.63
CA ASN A 521 -2.95 -3.55 -1.26
C ASN A 521 -4.46 -3.64 -1.53
N GLY A 522 -5.00 -4.75 -2.04
CA GLY A 522 -6.41 -4.84 -2.41
C GLY A 522 -6.76 -4.08 -3.70
N GLY A 523 -5.83 -4.03 -4.66
CA GLY A 523 -6.09 -3.64 -6.05
C GLY A 523 -5.59 -2.25 -6.46
N ASP A 524 -4.83 -1.56 -5.59
CA ASP A 524 -4.32 -0.20 -5.81
C ASP A 524 -2.83 -0.11 -5.48
N LEU A 525 -2.05 0.58 -6.32
CA LEU A 525 -0.71 1.04 -5.96
C LEU A 525 -0.59 2.52 -6.33
N ASN A 526 -0.05 3.34 -5.45
CA ASN A 526 0.16 4.77 -5.69
C ASN A 526 -1.10 5.51 -6.19
N GLY A 527 -2.28 5.16 -5.67
CA GLY A 527 -3.56 5.75 -6.05
C GLY A 527 -4.00 5.36 -7.46
N LYS A 528 -3.39 4.31 -8.02
CA LYS A 528 -3.72 3.71 -9.32
C LYS A 528 -4.42 2.38 -9.06
N ARG A 529 -5.74 2.45 -8.93
CA ARG A 529 -6.59 1.25 -8.82
C ARG A 529 -6.61 0.51 -10.17
N VAL A 530 -6.06 -0.70 -10.16
CA VAL A 530 -6.07 -1.64 -11.30
C VAL A 530 -7.23 -2.63 -11.15
N LEU A 531 -7.57 -3.05 -9.92
CA LEU A 531 -8.65 -3.99 -9.61
C LEU A 531 -9.54 -3.47 -8.47
N SER A 532 -10.79 -3.92 -8.40
CA SER A 532 -11.60 -3.78 -7.18
C SER A 532 -11.06 -4.67 -6.04
N VAL A 533 -11.44 -4.35 -4.81
CA VAL A 533 -11.10 -5.18 -3.63
C VAL A 533 -11.72 -6.58 -3.76
N ASP A 534 -12.94 -6.67 -4.29
CA ASP A 534 -13.62 -7.94 -4.54
C ASP A 534 -12.95 -8.73 -5.68
N ALA A 535 -12.46 -8.09 -6.73
CA ALA A 535 -11.68 -8.75 -7.77
C ALA A 535 -10.34 -9.29 -7.26
N VAL A 536 -9.61 -8.56 -6.40
CA VAL A 536 -8.40 -9.08 -5.75
C VAL A 536 -8.73 -10.25 -4.83
N LYS A 537 -9.84 -10.19 -4.08
CA LYS A 537 -10.31 -11.30 -3.27
C LYS A 537 -10.65 -12.52 -4.13
N GLU A 538 -11.29 -12.34 -5.28
CA GLU A 538 -11.65 -13.41 -6.22
C GLU A 538 -10.40 -14.04 -6.89
N LEU A 539 -9.41 -13.22 -7.23
CA LEU A 539 -8.09 -13.60 -7.76
C LEU A 539 -7.32 -14.53 -6.82
N THR A 540 -7.37 -14.22 -5.52
CA THR A 540 -6.52 -14.78 -4.47
C THR A 540 -7.23 -15.80 -3.55
N SER A 541 -8.54 -15.97 -3.71
CA SER A 541 -9.31 -17.01 -3.00
C SER A 541 -9.05 -18.42 -3.55
N LEU A 542 -9.38 -19.44 -2.76
CA LEU A 542 -9.28 -20.85 -3.18
C LEU A 542 -10.39 -21.20 -4.19
N GLN A 543 -10.00 -21.47 -5.43
CA GLN A 543 -10.89 -21.75 -6.56
C GLN A 543 -10.97 -23.25 -6.92
N SER A 544 -10.07 -24.08 -6.37
CA SER A 544 -9.94 -25.51 -6.67
C SER A 544 -10.78 -26.44 -5.80
N GLY A 545 -11.35 -25.97 -4.69
CA GLY A 545 -12.00 -26.84 -3.69
C GLY A 545 -11.05 -27.93 -3.21
N GLU A 546 -11.56 -29.14 -2.97
CA GLU A 546 -10.77 -30.29 -2.46
C GLU A 546 -9.91 -31.02 -3.52
N LEU A 547 -9.73 -30.43 -4.71
CA LEU A 547 -8.78 -30.97 -5.69
C LEU A 547 -7.34 -30.83 -5.17
N GLU A 548 -6.51 -31.85 -5.37
CA GLU A 548 -5.06 -31.76 -5.24
C GLU A 548 -4.49 -30.91 -6.38
N THR A 549 -3.66 -29.89 -6.06
CA THR A 549 -3.26 -28.85 -7.02
C THR A 549 -1.87 -28.30 -6.73
N GLY A 550 -1.20 -27.79 -7.77
CA GLY A 550 0.10 -27.14 -7.66
C GLY A 550 1.26 -28.10 -7.85
N PHE A 551 2.46 -27.65 -7.47
CA PHE A 551 3.73 -28.33 -7.80
C PHE A 551 4.48 -28.87 -6.57
N THR A 552 3.98 -28.61 -5.36
CA THR A 552 4.45 -29.20 -4.11
C THR A 552 3.25 -29.49 -3.18
N PRO A 553 3.39 -30.35 -2.14
CA PRO A 553 2.28 -30.67 -1.23
C PRO A 553 1.72 -29.46 -0.46
N GLY A 554 0.50 -29.59 0.06
CA GLY A 554 -0.16 -28.57 0.89
C GLY A 554 -0.74 -27.37 0.12
N ASN A 555 -0.77 -27.40 -1.21
CA ASN A 555 -1.20 -26.27 -2.03
C ASN A 555 -2.66 -26.36 -2.53
N GLY A 556 -3.23 -25.19 -2.78
CA GLY A 556 -4.49 -24.92 -3.46
C GLY A 556 -4.26 -24.12 -4.75
N TRP A 557 -5.33 -23.85 -5.49
CA TRP A 557 -5.25 -23.02 -6.69
C TRP A 557 -6.34 -21.94 -6.71
N GLY A 558 -5.96 -20.73 -7.12
CA GLY A 558 -6.82 -19.55 -7.28
C GLY A 558 -7.11 -19.28 -8.76
N LEU A 559 -7.09 -18.01 -9.16
CA LEU A 559 -7.12 -17.62 -10.58
C LEU A 559 -5.70 -17.25 -11.02
N GLY A 560 -5.03 -18.12 -11.79
CA GLY A 560 -3.64 -17.92 -12.19
C GLY A 560 -2.59 -17.97 -11.06
N PHE A 561 -3.00 -18.15 -9.80
CA PHE A 561 -2.14 -18.26 -8.62
C PHE A 561 -2.18 -19.67 -7.99
N CYS A 562 -1.04 -20.13 -7.48
CA CYS A 562 -0.94 -21.20 -6.49
C CYS A 562 -1.11 -20.61 -5.08
N LEU A 563 -1.77 -21.32 -4.17
CA LEU A 563 -2.04 -20.91 -2.78
C LEU A 563 -1.44 -21.93 -1.80
N VAL A 564 -0.84 -21.48 -0.69
CA VAL A 564 -0.50 -22.36 0.44
C VAL A 564 -1.76 -22.58 1.28
N ARG A 565 -2.28 -23.81 1.37
CA ARG A 565 -3.32 -24.17 2.36
C ARG A 565 -2.68 -24.60 3.67
N GLU A 566 -1.74 -25.52 3.57
CA GLU A 566 -1.08 -26.20 4.69
C GLU A 566 0.44 -26.04 4.53
N PRO A 567 1.08 -25.08 5.22
CA PRO A 567 2.53 -24.83 5.15
C PRO A 567 3.35 -26.09 5.46
N GLN A 568 4.06 -26.62 4.45
CA GLN A 568 4.86 -27.84 4.56
C GLN A 568 5.95 -27.93 3.49
N GLY A 569 7.05 -28.63 3.77
CA GLY A 569 8.18 -28.76 2.84
C GLY A 569 8.68 -27.39 2.37
N SER A 570 8.70 -27.17 1.04
CA SER A 570 9.08 -25.89 0.41
C SER A 570 8.26 -24.67 0.82
N THR A 571 7.08 -24.87 1.43
CA THR A 571 6.19 -23.78 1.89
C THR A 571 6.15 -23.62 3.40
N ALA A 572 6.95 -24.39 4.16
CA ALA A 572 6.86 -24.45 5.63
C ALA A 572 7.15 -23.12 6.35
N SER A 573 7.87 -22.18 5.71
CA SER A 573 8.11 -20.81 6.22
C SER A 573 7.03 -19.81 5.83
N LEU A 574 6.13 -20.12 4.90
CA LEU A 574 5.07 -19.23 4.44
C LEU A 574 3.79 -19.42 5.27
N SER A 575 3.00 -18.36 5.44
CA SER A 575 1.70 -18.48 6.08
C SER A 575 0.70 -19.25 5.22
N ALA A 576 -0.23 -19.98 5.86
CA ALA A 576 -1.46 -20.41 5.20
C ALA A 576 -2.21 -19.18 4.65
N GLY A 577 -2.67 -19.26 3.39
CA GLY A 577 -3.20 -18.12 2.64
C GLY A 577 -2.15 -17.28 1.91
N SER A 578 -0.86 -17.64 1.94
CA SER A 578 0.14 -17.08 1.00
C SER A 578 -0.13 -17.56 -0.42
N TYR A 579 0.11 -16.72 -1.43
CA TYR A 579 -0.15 -17.05 -2.83
C TYR A 579 0.93 -16.53 -3.78
N GLY A 580 1.16 -17.24 -4.88
CA GLY A 580 2.24 -16.93 -5.81
C GLY A 580 2.30 -17.88 -7.01
N HIS A 581 3.38 -17.80 -7.78
CA HIS A 581 3.65 -18.74 -8.87
C HIS A 581 5.17 -18.81 -9.16
N GLY A 582 5.67 -20.00 -9.46
CA GLY A 582 7.01 -20.19 -10.03
C GLY A 582 7.05 -20.05 -11.56
N GLY A 583 8.23 -19.80 -12.12
CA GLY A 583 8.49 -19.95 -13.55
C GLY A 583 9.26 -21.23 -13.86
N ALA A 584 9.15 -21.71 -15.11
CA ALA A 584 9.83 -22.91 -15.59
C ALA A 584 11.37 -22.85 -15.44
N PHE A 585 11.94 -21.65 -15.32
CA PHE A 585 13.38 -21.42 -15.17
C PHE A 585 13.85 -21.28 -13.71
N GLY A 586 12.98 -21.61 -12.75
CA GLY A 586 13.25 -21.51 -11.30
C GLY A 586 12.92 -20.15 -10.69
N THR A 587 12.46 -19.18 -11.47
CA THR A 587 11.95 -17.88 -10.96
C THR A 587 10.76 -18.10 -10.02
N GLN A 588 10.55 -17.20 -9.07
CA GLN A 588 9.51 -17.28 -8.04
C GLN A 588 8.96 -15.89 -7.72
N GLY A 589 7.63 -15.76 -7.61
CA GLY A 589 6.97 -14.55 -7.11
C GLY A 589 5.79 -14.90 -6.21
N TRP A 590 5.86 -14.49 -4.94
CA TRP A 590 4.89 -14.85 -3.89
C TRP A 590 4.57 -13.67 -2.98
N ILE A 591 3.37 -13.69 -2.41
CA ILE A 591 2.84 -12.77 -1.41
C ILE A 591 2.44 -13.60 -0.18
N ASP A 592 2.87 -13.17 1.01
CA ASP A 592 2.30 -13.61 2.29
C ASP A 592 1.48 -12.45 2.88
N PRO A 593 0.14 -12.48 2.77
CA PRO A 593 -0.71 -11.38 3.24
C PRO A 593 -0.83 -11.31 4.76
N LYS A 594 -0.45 -12.36 5.50
CA LYS A 594 -0.47 -12.36 6.98
C LYS A 594 0.76 -11.69 7.55
N ASN A 595 1.92 -11.88 6.92
CA ASN A 595 3.18 -11.24 7.30
C ASN A 595 3.41 -9.89 6.60
N GLU A 596 2.50 -9.50 5.69
CA GLU A 596 2.55 -8.29 4.84
C GLU A 596 3.75 -8.28 3.88
N MET A 597 4.18 -9.46 3.41
CA MET A 597 5.44 -9.67 2.67
C MET A 597 5.25 -10.03 1.20
N ILE A 598 6.24 -9.68 0.39
CA ILE A 598 6.40 -10.06 -1.02
C ILE A 598 7.80 -10.65 -1.20
N PHE A 599 7.90 -11.76 -1.92
CA PHE A 599 9.14 -12.47 -2.21
C PHE A 599 9.28 -12.61 -3.73
N VAL A 600 10.33 -12.04 -4.31
CA VAL A 600 10.68 -12.22 -5.72
C VAL A 600 12.10 -12.78 -5.80
N MET A 601 12.26 -13.92 -6.47
CA MET A 601 13.57 -14.51 -6.79
C MET A 601 13.61 -14.81 -8.28
N LEU A 602 14.60 -14.27 -8.99
CA LEU A 602 14.79 -14.49 -10.41
C LEU A 602 16.11 -15.23 -10.66
N VAL A 603 16.01 -16.37 -11.32
CA VAL A 603 17.11 -17.24 -11.73
C VAL A 603 16.82 -17.76 -13.15
N ALA A 604 17.86 -18.15 -13.89
CA ALA A 604 17.74 -18.60 -15.28
C ALA A 604 18.35 -20.01 -15.44
N ARG A 605 17.66 -21.03 -14.91
CA ARG A 605 18.12 -22.43 -14.87
C ARG A 605 17.09 -23.40 -15.46
N GLN A 606 17.50 -24.38 -16.26
CA GLN A 606 16.63 -25.49 -16.71
C GLN A 606 17.25 -26.87 -16.42
N SER A 607 16.43 -27.91 -16.47
CA SER A 607 16.83 -29.32 -16.25
C SER A 607 17.36 -29.68 -14.85
N PHE A 608 17.21 -28.79 -13.84
CA PHE A 608 17.52 -29.05 -12.43
C PHE A 608 16.30 -29.52 -11.59
N GLY A 609 15.38 -30.29 -12.19
CA GLY A 609 14.15 -30.71 -11.53
C GLY A 609 13.14 -29.57 -11.29
N ASN A 610 12.28 -29.74 -10.28
CA ASN A 610 11.15 -28.84 -10.00
C ASN A 610 11.60 -27.55 -9.27
N GLY A 611 11.50 -26.40 -9.93
CA GLY A 611 11.83 -25.10 -9.33
C GLY A 611 10.97 -24.72 -8.11
N ASP A 612 9.70 -25.11 -8.09
CA ASP A 612 8.77 -24.80 -6.98
C ASP A 612 9.06 -25.62 -5.72
N GLY A 613 9.78 -26.74 -5.85
CA GLY A 613 10.26 -27.59 -4.75
C GLY A 613 11.77 -27.49 -4.51
N SER A 614 12.42 -26.41 -4.97
CA SER A 614 13.87 -26.26 -4.90
C SER A 614 14.38 -25.71 -3.56
N ASP A 615 15.61 -26.07 -3.19
CA ASP A 615 16.31 -25.51 -2.03
C ASP A 615 16.49 -24.00 -2.15
N LEU A 616 16.72 -23.46 -3.36
CA LEU A 616 16.89 -22.02 -3.60
C LEU A 616 15.64 -21.25 -3.14
N ARG A 617 14.46 -21.68 -3.61
CA ARG A 617 13.17 -21.11 -3.18
C ARG A 617 13.02 -21.23 -1.66
N THR A 618 13.21 -22.44 -1.14
CA THR A 618 12.94 -22.78 0.26
C THR A 618 13.81 -21.94 1.20
N GLU A 619 15.10 -21.82 0.91
CA GLU A 619 16.06 -21.06 1.70
C GLU A 619 15.88 -19.55 1.56
N PHE A 620 15.57 -19.05 0.36
CA PHE A 620 15.23 -17.63 0.17
C PHE A 620 14.01 -17.23 1.00
N GLN A 621 12.90 -17.99 0.89
CA GLN A 621 11.66 -17.70 1.61
C GLN A 621 11.83 -17.91 3.12
N ARG A 622 12.58 -18.94 3.55
CA ARG A 622 12.92 -19.15 4.97
C ARG A 622 13.75 -18.00 5.55
N LEU A 623 14.86 -17.62 4.92
CA LEU A 623 15.72 -16.53 5.43
C LEU A 623 15.03 -15.16 5.44
N ALA A 624 14.15 -14.90 4.46
CA ALA A 624 13.36 -13.67 4.44
C ALA A 624 12.33 -13.61 5.58
N VAL A 625 11.70 -14.74 5.95
CA VAL A 625 10.74 -14.81 7.07
C VAL A 625 11.46 -14.87 8.43
N GLU A 626 12.57 -15.59 8.54
CA GLU A 626 13.41 -15.61 9.76
C GLU A 626 14.05 -14.26 10.09
N ALA A 627 14.09 -13.32 9.14
CA ALA A 627 14.53 -11.97 9.41
C ALA A 627 13.48 -11.14 10.18
N ILE A 628 12.22 -11.61 10.35
CA ILE A 628 11.19 -10.86 11.09
C ILE A 628 11.62 -10.67 12.55
N GLN A 629 11.57 -9.41 12.99
CA GLN A 629 11.70 -9.00 14.39
C GLN A 629 10.29 -8.79 14.98
N ASP A 630 10.09 -9.31 16.19
CA ASP A 630 8.90 -9.12 17.04
C ASP A 630 8.94 -7.78 17.81
#